data_AF-A0A970U8Y7-F1
#
_entry.id   AF-A0A970U8Y7-F1
#
_cell.length_a   1.000
_cell.length_b   1.000
_cell.length_c   1.000
_cell.angle_alpha   90.00
_cell.angle_beta   90.00
_cell.angle_gamma   90.00
#
_symmetry.space_group_name_H-M   'P 1'
#
loop_
_entity.id
_entity.type
_entity.pdbx_description
1 polymer ?
#
loop_
_entity_poly.entity_id
_entity_poly.type
_entity_poly.pdbx_seq_one_letter_code
_entity_poly.pdbx_strand_id
1 'polypeptide(L)'
;MFYDIYAELCAKKGVSPSRAAVDMGFYRSSVSYWKNKGGSPGKDGITKMAAYFGVPAALLTETGEKKALKPAKPVKAKEVSAAKPANREEPAVSSGTDQGDVPDNSPSMFSRQLAKAFELVSDIPSRPMTFSEKIKALRKQQGLTVDYIAKAVNVDKKTLLMWESGNSDGIRRYKLGKLAKVLNTTVDDLISSDDLTPKDRDQAVLDFGPYIELLRARGECLALFMLARKASREDIELTISFMRALMSADQTCVD
;
A
#
# COMPACT_ATOMS: atom_id res chain seq x y z
N MET A 1 6.97 -13.08 -32.12
CA MET A 1 6.16 -12.57 -33.25
C MET A 1 6.08 -11.05 -33.22
N PHE A 2 5.28 -10.41 -32.34
CA PHE A 2 5.21 -8.94 -32.28
C PHE A 2 6.54 -8.26 -31.87
N TYR A 3 7.18 -8.77 -30.80
CA TYR A 3 8.39 -8.14 -30.25
C TYR A 3 9.55 -8.14 -31.26
N ASP A 4 9.65 -9.17 -32.10
CA ASP A 4 10.73 -9.30 -33.08
C ASP A 4 10.59 -8.23 -34.16
N ILE A 5 9.39 -8.05 -34.70
CA ILE A 5 9.07 -6.98 -35.67
C ILE A 5 9.32 -5.60 -35.03
N TYR A 6 8.90 -5.42 -33.79
CA TYR A 6 9.14 -4.18 -33.04
C TYR A 6 10.64 -3.90 -32.86
N ALA A 7 11.43 -4.90 -32.50
CA ALA A 7 12.87 -4.77 -32.31
C ALA A 7 13.59 -4.43 -33.63
N GLU A 8 13.16 -5.02 -34.75
CA GLU A 8 13.67 -4.67 -36.08
C GLU A 8 13.36 -3.22 -36.47
N LEU A 9 12.14 -2.74 -36.20
CA LEU A 9 11.78 -1.35 -36.46
C LEU A 9 12.57 -0.37 -35.60
N CYS A 10 12.85 -0.73 -34.35
CA CYS A 10 13.73 0.03 -33.47
C CYS A 10 15.16 0.09 -34.03
N ALA A 11 15.69 -1.03 -34.50
CA ALA A 11 17.01 -1.12 -35.11
C ALA A 11 17.12 -0.26 -36.39
N LYS A 12 16.12 -0.33 -37.28
CA LYS A 12 16.06 0.48 -38.51
C LYS A 12 16.00 1.98 -38.24
N LYS A 13 15.35 2.39 -37.14
CA LYS A 13 15.26 3.79 -36.72
C LYS A 13 16.44 4.23 -35.84
N GLY A 14 17.35 3.33 -35.47
CA GLY A 14 18.52 3.64 -34.64
C GLY A 14 18.19 3.97 -33.18
N VAL A 15 17.05 3.50 -32.67
CA VAL A 15 16.60 3.75 -31.28
C VAL A 15 16.50 2.45 -30.50
N SER A 16 16.80 2.48 -29.20
CA SER A 16 16.63 1.28 -28.37
C SER A 16 15.15 0.96 -28.14
N PRO A 17 14.75 -0.33 -27.99
CA PRO A 17 13.36 -0.70 -27.74
C PRO A 17 12.75 0.01 -26.52
N SER A 18 13.48 0.10 -25.41
CA SER A 18 13.01 0.84 -24.24
C SER A 18 12.87 2.34 -24.48
N ARG A 19 13.70 2.93 -25.36
CA ARG A 19 13.60 4.36 -25.70
C ARG A 19 12.41 4.62 -26.61
N ALA A 20 12.25 3.84 -27.67
CA ALA A 20 11.10 3.93 -28.56
C ALA A 20 9.77 3.79 -27.80
N ALA A 21 9.69 2.87 -26.83
CA ALA A 21 8.52 2.73 -25.98
C ALA A 21 8.17 4.02 -25.23
N VAL A 22 9.16 4.67 -24.63
CA VAL A 22 8.96 5.94 -23.89
C VAL A 22 8.54 7.06 -24.84
N ASP A 23 9.16 7.16 -26.02
CA ASP A 23 8.85 8.19 -27.01
C ASP A 23 7.39 8.07 -27.53
N MET A 24 6.81 6.88 -27.49
CA MET A 24 5.41 6.60 -27.84
C MET A 24 4.43 6.65 -26.65
N GLY A 25 4.92 6.91 -25.44
CA GLY A 25 4.11 6.97 -24.22
C GLY A 25 3.80 5.61 -23.57
N PHE A 26 4.59 4.58 -23.85
CA PHE A 26 4.55 3.30 -23.12
C PHE A 26 5.55 3.26 -21.97
N TYR A 27 5.23 2.46 -20.95
CA TYR A 27 6.17 2.16 -19.87
C TYR A 27 7.32 1.28 -20.38
N ARG A 28 8.54 1.51 -19.89
CA ARG A 28 9.71 0.67 -20.24
C ARG A 28 9.49 -0.81 -19.89
N SER A 29 8.75 -1.10 -18.83
CA SER A 29 8.40 -2.46 -18.40
C SER A 29 7.49 -3.20 -19.40
N SER A 30 6.72 -2.48 -20.22
CA SER A 30 5.90 -3.08 -21.27
C SER A 30 6.75 -3.80 -22.31
N VAL A 31 7.95 -3.28 -22.61
CA VAL A 31 8.90 -3.91 -23.54
C VAL A 31 9.37 -5.26 -23.04
N SER A 32 9.72 -5.37 -21.75
CA SER A 32 10.09 -6.64 -21.13
C SER A 32 8.94 -7.64 -21.13
N TYR A 33 7.71 -7.16 -20.94
CA TYR A 33 6.51 -8.00 -21.02
C TYR A 33 6.29 -8.56 -22.43
N TRP A 34 6.40 -7.71 -23.47
CA TRP A 34 6.27 -8.16 -24.87
C TRP A 34 7.37 -9.16 -25.26
N LYS A 35 8.59 -8.95 -24.77
CA LYS A 35 9.73 -9.85 -25.01
C LYS A 35 9.57 -11.21 -24.36
N ASN A 36 9.18 -11.23 -23.08
CA ASN A 36 9.28 -12.45 -22.25
C ASN A 36 7.97 -13.21 -22.13
N LYS A 37 6.81 -12.52 -22.15
CA LYS A 37 5.48 -13.13 -21.99
C LYS A 37 4.67 -13.18 -23.28
N GLY A 38 5.23 -12.72 -24.40
CA GLY A 38 4.62 -12.84 -25.73
C GLY A 38 3.37 -11.97 -25.95
N GLY A 39 3.15 -10.95 -25.13
CA GLY A 39 2.03 -10.02 -25.31
C GLY A 39 2.29 -8.95 -26.38
N SER A 40 1.22 -8.28 -26.81
CA SER A 40 1.26 -7.09 -27.66
C SER A 40 0.57 -5.91 -26.96
N PRO A 41 0.87 -4.65 -27.34
CA PRO A 41 0.07 -3.52 -26.94
C PRO A 41 -1.37 -3.66 -27.46
N GLY A 42 -2.35 -3.04 -26.78
CA GLY A 42 -3.72 -2.98 -27.26
C GLY A 42 -3.85 -2.23 -28.60
N LYS A 43 -5.02 -2.29 -29.24
CA LYS A 43 -5.28 -1.69 -30.57
C LYS A 43 -4.80 -0.25 -30.69
N ASP A 44 -5.13 0.61 -29.73
CA ASP A 44 -4.70 2.02 -29.72
C ASP A 44 -3.17 2.16 -29.63
N GLY A 45 -2.53 1.26 -28.89
CA GLY A 45 -1.08 1.21 -28.78
C GLY A 45 -0.41 0.82 -30.08
N ILE A 46 -1.00 -0.13 -30.81
CA ILE A 46 -0.53 -0.54 -32.15
C ILE A 46 -0.67 0.63 -33.13
N THR A 47 -1.77 1.39 -33.09
CA THR A 47 -1.95 2.58 -33.93
C THR A 47 -0.91 3.66 -33.64
N LYS A 48 -0.59 3.92 -32.37
CA LYS A 48 0.48 4.86 -31.99
C LYS A 48 1.85 4.38 -32.47
N MET A 49 2.10 3.08 -32.37
CA MET A 49 3.36 2.48 -32.80
C MET A 49 3.53 2.52 -34.31
N ALA A 50 2.48 2.21 -35.05
CA ALA A 50 2.41 2.35 -36.50
C ALA A 50 2.72 3.79 -36.94
N ALA A 51 2.10 4.78 -36.29
CA ALA A 51 2.36 6.19 -36.56
C ALA A 51 3.82 6.59 -36.26
N TYR A 52 4.40 6.08 -35.18
CA TYR A 52 5.78 6.40 -34.79
C TYR A 52 6.83 5.86 -35.75
N PHE A 53 6.63 4.65 -36.29
CA PHE A 53 7.54 4.03 -37.24
C PHE A 53 7.18 4.30 -38.71
N GLY A 54 6.03 4.92 -38.98
CA GLY A 54 5.55 5.17 -40.34
C GLY A 54 5.16 3.88 -41.09
N VAL A 55 4.78 2.82 -40.36
CA VAL A 55 4.42 1.51 -40.91
C VAL A 55 2.92 1.24 -40.73
N PRO A 56 2.29 0.41 -41.59
CA PRO A 56 0.90 0.05 -41.39
C PRO A 56 0.72 -0.78 -40.12
N ALA A 57 -0.37 -0.54 -39.38
CA ALA A 57 -0.69 -1.27 -38.15
C ALA A 57 -0.79 -2.79 -38.37
N ALA A 58 -1.21 -3.20 -39.57
CA ALA A 58 -1.26 -4.61 -40.00
C ALA A 58 0.10 -5.32 -39.87
N LEU A 59 1.21 -4.62 -40.14
CA LEU A 59 2.57 -5.18 -40.02
C LEU A 59 2.91 -5.60 -38.59
N LEU A 60 2.30 -4.94 -37.59
CA LEU A 60 2.52 -5.23 -36.18
C LEU A 60 1.55 -6.30 -35.65
N THR A 61 0.51 -6.66 -36.40
CA THR A 61 -0.56 -7.57 -35.96
C THR A 61 -0.64 -8.88 -36.72
N GLU A 62 -0.18 -8.94 -37.98
CA GLU A 62 -0.47 -10.07 -38.86
C GLU A 62 0.69 -11.06 -38.98
N THR A 63 0.37 -12.31 -38.64
CA THR A 63 0.90 -13.55 -39.23
C THR A 63 0.83 -13.44 -40.76
N GLY A 64 1.92 -13.77 -41.45
CA GLY A 64 2.26 -13.23 -42.77
C GLY A 64 1.21 -13.38 -43.89
N GLU A 65 1.05 -12.33 -44.70
CA GLU A 65 1.44 -12.26 -46.11
C GLU A 65 1.28 -10.82 -46.65
N LYS A 66 2.04 -10.49 -47.70
CA LYS A 66 2.16 -9.16 -48.30
C LYS A 66 0.96 -8.81 -49.21
N LYS A 67 0.32 -7.64 -49.03
CA LYS A 67 -0.15 -6.80 -50.15
C LYS A 67 -0.52 -5.36 -49.73
N ALA A 68 -0.48 -4.45 -50.71
CA ALA A 68 -0.45 -2.99 -50.55
C ALA A 68 -1.78 -2.27 -50.83
N LEU A 69 -1.83 -1.02 -50.32
CA LEU A 69 -2.53 0.21 -50.76
C LEU A 69 -3.82 0.71 -50.04
N LYS A 70 -3.93 2.06 -50.05
CA LYS A 70 -4.60 3.05 -49.16
C LYS A 70 -6.05 3.45 -49.60
N PRO A 71 -6.68 4.56 -49.12
CA PRO A 71 -7.26 4.88 -47.79
C PRO A 71 -8.72 5.43 -47.86
N ALA A 72 -9.46 5.53 -46.73
CA ALA A 72 -10.61 6.46 -46.61
C ALA A 72 -10.98 6.82 -45.15
N LYS A 73 -11.47 8.06 -44.97
CA LYS A 73 -11.82 8.81 -43.73
C LYS A 73 -12.99 8.21 -42.93
N PRO A 74 -13.31 8.75 -41.74
CA PRO A 74 -14.71 9.16 -41.54
C PRO A 74 -14.95 10.51 -40.83
N VAL A 75 -16.22 10.92 -40.92
CA VAL A 75 -16.86 12.23 -40.69
C VAL A 75 -17.45 12.36 -39.27
N LYS A 76 -17.71 13.62 -38.86
CA LYS A 76 -18.21 14.13 -37.56
C LYS A 76 -19.71 13.88 -37.25
N ALA A 77 -20.04 14.21 -35.98
CA ALA A 77 -21.29 14.79 -35.41
C ALA A 77 -22.40 13.78 -35.00
N LYS A 78 -23.19 13.92 -33.91
CA LYS A 78 -23.81 15.01 -33.11
C LYS A 78 -24.17 14.39 -31.72
N GLU A 79 -24.04 14.99 -30.53
CA GLU A 79 -24.72 16.16 -29.90
C GLU A 79 -26.25 16.02 -29.74
N VAL A 80 -26.78 15.91 -28.49
CA VAL A 80 -28.09 16.44 -28.03
C VAL A 80 -28.13 16.63 -26.49
N SER A 81 -28.59 17.83 -26.08
CA SER A 81 -29.11 18.44 -24.82
C SER A 81 -29.35 17.59 -23.55
N ALA A 82 -29.01 18.03 -22.31
CA ALA A 82 -29.46 19.15 -21.46
C ALA A 82 -30.80 18.93 -20.69
N ALA A 83 -30.75 18.88 -19.35
CA ALA A 83 -31.68 19.51 -18.38
C ALA A 83 -31.41 19.06 -16.91
N LYS A 84 -31.51 20.01 -15.98
CA LYS A 84 -31.58 19.96 -14.49
C LYS A 84 -33.00 20.53 -14.12
N PRO A 85 -33.72 20.33 -12.97
CA PRO A 85 -33.27 20.35 -11.56
C PRO A 85 -34.01 19.48 -10.51
N ALA A 86 -33.55 19.65 -9.26
CA ALA A 86 -34.02 19.33 -7.90
C ALA A 86 -35.52 19.05 -7.62
N ASN A 87 -35.83 18.18 -6.64
CA ASN A 87 -36.33 18.58 -5.31
C ASN A 87 -36.42 17.40 -4.28
N ARG A 88 -36.49 17.82 -3.02
CA ARG A 88 -36.67 17.22 -1.69
C ARG A 88 -37.96 16.38 -1.51
N GLU A 89 -37.94 15.36 -0.63
CA GLU A 89 -38.86 15.18 0.53
C GLU A 89 -38.68 13.83 1.25
N GLU A 90 -38.68 13.88 2.59
CA GLU A 90 -38.83 12.76 3.52
C GLU A 90 -40.28 12.25 3.55
N PRO A 91 -40.53 11.06 4.12
CA PRO A 91 -41.62 11.00 5.09
C PRO A 91 -41.32 10.20 6.37
N ALA A 92 -41.92 10.72 7.44
CA ALA A 92 -42.03 10.18 8.79
C ALA A 92 -43.00 8.99 8.90
N VAL A 93 -42.79 8.12 9.90
CA VAL A 93 -43.87 7.34 10.56
C VAL A 93 -43.52 7.11 12.04
N SER A 94 -44.43 7.56 12.92
CA SER A 94 -44.57 7.31 14.37
C SER A 94 -45.01 5.86 14.65
N SER A 95 -44.67 5.21 15.77
CA SER A 95 -45.38 5.19 17.09
C SER A 95 -44.83 3.95 17.83
N GLY A 96 -44.65 3.78 19.15
CA GLY A 96 -45.23 4.37 20.35
C GLY A 96 -45.79 3.23 21.23
N THR A 97 -45.12 2.90 22.35
CA THR A 97 -45.56 2.14 23.56
C THR A 97 -44.32 2.09 24.49
N ASP A 98 -44.31 2.03 25.82
CA ASP A 98 -45.28 1.93 26.93
C ASP A 98 -44.49 2.37 28.21
N GLN A 99 -45.18 2.79 29.25
CA GLN A 99 -44.63 3.54 30.40
C GLN A 99 -44.41 2.61 31.61
N GLY A 100 -43.20 2.65 32.20
CA GLY A 100 -42.89 1.99 33.47
C GLY A 100 -41.85 2.79 34.25
N ASP A 101 -42.18 3.13 35.49
CA ASP A 101 -41.42 3.99 36.41
C ASP A 101 -39.96 3.55 36.64
N VAL A 102 -39.02 4.49 36.47
CA VAL A 102 -37.61 4.39 36.89
C VAL A 102 -37.32 5.57 37.82
N PRO A 103 -36.70 5.35 39.00
CA PRO A 103 -36.44 6.43 39.96
C PRO A 103 -35.56 7.52 39.35
N ASP A 104 -35.92 8.78 39.61
CA ASP A 104 -35.21 9.97 39.17
C ASP A 104 -33.79 10.01 39.75
N ASN A 105 -32.86 9.39 39.03
CA ASN A 105 -31.44 9.66 39.16
C ASN A 105 -31.10 10.82 38.22
N SER A 106 -31.62 12.01 38.52
CA SER A 106 -31.22 13.22 37.80
C SER A 106 -29.71 13.37 37.98
N PRO A 107 -28.90 13.25 36.91
CA PRO A 107 -27.45 13.22 37.06
C PRO A 107 -27.02 14.54 37.69
N SER A 108 -26.23 14.46 38.77
CA SER A 108 -25.68 15.64 39.44
C SER A 108 -25.00 16.56 38.42
N MET A 109 -24.87 17.87 38.72
CA MET A 109 -24.15 18.81 37.86
C MET A 109 -22.76 18.30 37.45
N PHE A 110 -22.09 17.57 38.35
CA PHE A 110 -20.81 16.91 38.09
C PHE A 110 -20.96 15.75 37.11
N SER A 111 -21.99 14.90 37.26
CA SER A 111 -22.33 13.82 36.33
C SER A 111 -22.67 14.36 34.93
N ARG A 112 -23.35 15.51 34.84
CA ARG A 112 -23.63 16.21 33.57
C ARG A 112 -22.37 16.82 32.97
N GLN A 113 -21.48 17.39 33.80
CA GLN A 113 -20.16 17.87 33.36
C GLN A 113 -19.26 16.73 32.87
N LEU A 114 -19.28 15.59 33.55
CA LEU A 114 -18.58 14.37 33.15
C LEU A 114 -19.17 13.78 31.87
N ALA A 115 -20.50 13.73 31.74
CA ALA A 115 -21.17 13.29 30.52
C ALA A 115 -20.84 14.21 29.34
N LYS A 116 -20.81 15.53 29.55
CA LYS A 116 -20.43 16.52 28.54
C LYS A 116 -18.94 16.44 28.17
N ALA A 117 -18.06 16.20 29.14
CA ALA A 117 -16.65 15.95 28.90
C ALA A 117 -16.43 14.60 28.19
N PHE A 118 -17.24 13.60 28.50
CA PHE A 118 -17.25 12.29 27.85
C PHE A 118 -17.78 12.37 26.42
N GLU A 119 -18.82 13.17 26.14
CA GLU A 119 -19.30 13.49 24.78
C GLU A 119 -18.22 14.20 23.94
N LEU A 120 -17.43 15.07 24.56
CA LEU A 120 -16.27 15.74 23.94
C LEU A 120 -15.09 14.78 23.67
N VAL A 121 -15.00 13.67 24.42
CA VAL A 121 -13.95 12.65 24.31
C VAL A 121 -14.40 11.44 23.48
N SER A 122 -15.71 11.20 23.35
CA SER A 122 -16.28 10.06 22.62
C SER A 122 -16.10 10.14 21.11
N ASP A 123 -15.70 11.31 20.60
CA ASP A 123 -15.30 11.52 19.21
C ASP A 123 -13.81 11.21 18.95
N ILE A 124 -13.07 10.76 19.97
CA ILE A 124 -11.76 10.14 19.77
C ILE A 124 -12.01 8.72 19.28
N PRO A 125 -11.72 8.37 18.02
CA PRO A 125 -11.86 7.01 17.55
C PRO A 125 -10.99 6.11 18.44
N SER A 126 -11.63 5.21 19.19
CA SER A 126 -10.98 4.22 20.08
C SER A 126 -10.12 3.19 19.35
N ARG A 127 -10.01 3.33 18.02
CA ARG A 127 -9.20 2.50 17.14
C ARG A 127 -7.99 3.29 16.67
N PRO A 128 -6.76 2.74 16.76
CA PRO A 128 -5.59 3.36 16.17
C PRO A 128 -5.82 3.61 14.68
N MET A 129 -5.51 4.81 14.20
CA MET A 129 -5.65 5.16 12.78
C MET A 129 -4.84 4.18 11.93
N THR A 130 -5.48 3.70 10.86
CA THR A 130 -4.81 2.85 9.87
C THR A 130 -3.80 3.67 9.05
N PHE A 131 -2.83 3.01 8.44
CA PHE A 131 -1.82 3.61 7.56
C PHE A 131 -2.45 4.57 6.52
N SER A 132 -3.54 4.12 5.89
CA SER A 132 -4.28 4.90 4.88
C SER A 132 -4.92 6.16 5.46
N GLU A 133 -5.50 6.06 6.65
CA GLU A 133 -6.09 7.19 7.37
C GLU A 133 -5.02 8.18 7.83
N LYS A 134 -3.88 7.69 8.32
CA LYS A 134 -2.73 8.52 8.73
C LYS A 134 -2.20 9.37 7.57
N ILE A 135 -2.00 8.79 6.38
CA ILE A 135 -1.57 9.55 5.19
C ILE A 135 -2.55 10.69 4.90
N LYS A 136 -3.84 10.37 4.91
CA LYS A 136 -4.91 11.33 4.60
C LYS A 136 -5.01 12.43 5.65
N ALA A 137 -4.85 12.08 6.93
CA ALA A 137 -4.84 13.00 8.05
C ALA A 137 -3.65 13.96 7.97
N LEU A 138 -2.42 13.43 7.82
CA LEU A 138 -1.19 14.22 7.72
C LEU A 138 -1.21 15.17 6.51
N ARG A 139 -1.70 14.68 5.36
CA ARG A 139 -1.87 15.52 4.17
C ARG A 139 -2.80 16.70 4.43
N LYS A 140 -3.95 16.46 5.07
CA LYS A 140 -4.93 17.52 5.40
C LYS A 140 -4.37 18.50 6.42
N GLN A 141 -3.67 18.00 7.44
CA GLN A 141 -3.03 18.82 8.47
C GLN A 141 -1.98 19.78 7.88
N GLN A 142 -1.22 19.31 6.89
CA GLN A 142 -0.19 20.11 6.21
C GLN A 142 -0.71 20.90 5.01
N GLY A 143 -2.00 20.81 4.68
CA GLY A 143 -2.59 21.48 3.52
C GLY A 143 -2.02 21.02 2.17
N LEU A 144 -1.40 19.84 2.11
CA LEU A 144 -0.73 19.35 0.91
C LEU A 144 -1.75 18.77 -0.09
N THR A 145 -1.50 19.00 -1.39
CA THR A 145 -2.32 18.39 -2.44
C THR A 145 -1.88 16.95 -2.69
N VAL A 146 -2.84 16.10 -3.06
CA VAL A 146 -2.57 14.71 -3.46
C VAL A 146 -1.56 14.67 -4.61
N ASP A 147 -1.66 15.61 -5.55
CA ASP A 147 -0.78 15.68 -6.72
C ASP A 147 0.67 16.02 -6.35
N TYR A 148 0.87 16.93 -5.40
CA TYR A 148 2.20 17.29 -4.91
C TYR A 148 2.91 16.10 -4.26
N ILE A 149 2.23 15.39 -3.36
CA ILE A 149 2.80 14.21 -2.68
C ILE A 149 3.07 13.10 -3.69
N ALA A 150 2.16 12.87 -4.63
CA ALA A 150 2.31 11.83 -5.66
C ALA A 150 3.57 12.07 -6.51
N LYS A 151 3.78 13.32 -6.97
CA LYS A 151 4.98 13.73 -7.70
C LYS A 151 6.25 13.55 -6.87
N ALA A 152 6.24 13.98 -5.61
CA ALA A 152 7.41 13.88 -4.73
C ALA A 152 7.82 12.42 -4.43
N VAL A 153 6.84 11.52 -4.27
CA VAL A 153 7.07 10.08 -4.04
C VAL A 153 7.37 9.32 -5.34
N ASN A 154 7.17 9.96 -6.51
CA ASN A 154 7.26 9.37 -7.84
C ASN A 154 6.24 8.26 -8.07
N VAL A 155 4.96 8.59 -7.83
CA VAL A 155 3.79 7.74 -8.08
C VAL A 155 2.69 8.53 -8.76
N ASP A 156 1.78 7.84 -9.43
CA ASP A 156 0.60 8.47 -10.02
C ASP A 156 -0.36 8.96 -8.94
N LYS A 157 -1.09 10.05 -9.25
CA LYS A 157 -2.16 10.58 -8.38
C LYS A 157 -3.16 9.49 -7.99
N LYS A 158 -3.49 8.60 -8.94
CA LYS A 158 -4.38 7.45 -8.71
C LYS A 158 -3.81 6.47 -7.68
N THR A 159 -2.50 6.23 -7.70
CA THR A 159 -1.83 5.35 -6.74
C THR A 159 -1.87 5.94 -5.33
N LEU A 160 -1.66 7.25 -5.17
CA LEU A 160 -1.76 7.88 -3.86
C LEU A 160 -3.20 7.85 -3.31
N LEU A 161 -4.21 8.09 -4.15
CA LEU A 161 -5.63 7.96 -3.77
C LEU A 161 -6.01 6.53 -3.39
N MET A 162 -5.41 5.53 -4.05
CA MET A 162 -5.59 4.12 -3.72
C MET A 162 -5.02 3.81 -2.33
N TRP A 163 -3.85 4.36 -2.00
CA TRP A 163 -3.23 4.23 -0.68
C TRP A 163 -4.03 4.94 0.42
N GLU A 164 -4.60 6.12 0.15
CA GLU A 164 -5.49 6.83 1.10
C GLU A 164 -6.83 6.12 1.33
N SER A 165 -7.21 5.18 0.45
CA SER A 165 -8.50 4.47 0.48
C SER A 165 -8.43 3.07 1.11
N GLY A 166 -7.29 2.66 1.68
CA GLY A 166 -7.14 1.35 2.32
C GLY A 166 -6.45 0.27 1.48
N ASN A 167 -6.17 0.54 0.20
CA ASN A 167 -5.48 -0.42 -0.68
C ASN A 167 -3.99 -0.06 -0.83
N SER A 168 -3.29 -0.15 0.29
CA SER A 168 -1.86 0.12 0.45
C SER A 168 -1.01 -1.15 0.52
N ASP A 169 -1.56 -2.29 0.10
CA ASP A 169 -0.86 -3.56 0.20
C ASP A 169 0.36 -3.61 -0.74
N GLY A 170 1.47 -4.18 -0.25
CA GLY A 170 2.70 -4.36 -1.01
C GLY A 170 3.50 -3.09 -1.37
N ILE A 171 3.31 -1.97 -0.65
CA ILE A 171 4.14 -0.77 -0.88
C ILE A 171 5.61 -1.09 -0.57
N ARG A 172 6.48 -0.83 -1.54
CA ARG A 172 7.93 -1.02 -1.37
C ARG A 172 8.48 -0.05 -0.32
N ARG A 173 9.34 -0.54 0.58
CA ARG A 173 9.98 0.24 1.67
C ARG A 173 10.60 1.57 1.22
N TYR A 174 11.22 1.63 0.04
CA TYR A 174 11.81 2.88 -0.46
C TYR A 174 10.75 3.97 -0.76
N LYS A 175 9.52 3.60 -1.14
CA LYS A 175 8.42 4.56 -1.37
C LYS A 175 7.87 5.06 -0.03
N LEU A 176 7.79 4.19 0.96
CA LEU A 176 7.45 4.55 2.34
C LEU A 176 8.45 5.57 2.89
N GLY A 177 9.75 5.35 2.69
CA GLY A 177 10.78 6.31 3.10
C GLY A 177 10.66 7.67 2.40
N LYS A 178 10.25 7.72 1.12
CA LYS A 178 9.96 8.99 0.43
C LYS A 178 8.71 9.67 0.97
N LEU A 179 7.66 8.89 1.22
CA LEU A 179 6.39 9.40 1.75
C LEU A 179 6.59 9.99 3.14
N ALA A 180 7.32 9.30 4.02
CA ALA A 180 7.71 9.77 5.34
C ALA A 180 8.45 11.11 5.30
N LYS A 181 9.41 11.26 4.38
CA LYS A 181 10.13 12.53 4.16
C LYS A 181 9.21 13.67 3.73
N VAL A 182 8.27 13.43 2.82
CA VAL A 182 7.36 14.46 2.31
C VAL A 182 6.34 14.87 3.36
N LEU A 183 5.86 13.91 4.15
CA LEU A 183 4.89 14.13 5.23
C LEU A 183 5.55 14.55 6.56
N ASN A 184 6.88 14.75 6.58
CA ASN A 184 7.66 15.11 7.77
C ASN A 184 7.38 14.20 8.99
N THR A 185 7.41 12.89 8.76
CA THR A 185 7.14 11.86 9.77
C THR A 185 8.12 10.69 9.61
N THR A 186 8.07 9.71 10.50
CA THR A 186 8.89 8.49 10.40
C THR A 186 8.13 7.37 9.71
N VAL A 187 8.85 6.37 9.20
CA VAL A 187 8.22 5.19 8.58
C VAL A 187 7.41 4.41 9.62
N ASP A 188 7.93 4.34 10.84
CA ASP A 188 7.29 3.66 11.98
C ASP A 188 6.03 4.39 12.45
N ASP A 189 6.01 5.73 12.48
CA ASP A 189 4.80 6.48 12.81
C ASP A 189 3.69 6.31 11.76
N LEU A 190 4.09 6.16 10.49
CA LEU A 190 3.18 5.93 9.37
C LEU A 190 2.53 4.54 9.45
N ILE A 191 3.30 3.49 9.78
CA ILE A 191 2.85 2.10 9.78
C ILE A 191 2.55 1.67 11.21
N SER A 192 1.28 1.58 11.60
CA SER A 192 0.94 0.95 12.88
C SER A 192 1.19 -0.55 12.82
N SER A 193 1.53 -1.18 13.95
CA SER A 193 1.68 -2.64 14.09
C SER A 193 0.44 -3.42 13.61
N ASP A 194 -0.72 -2.76 13.63
CA ASP A 194 -2.00 -3.30 13.18
C ASP A 194 -2.20 -3.26 11.65
N ASP A 195 -1.40 -2.48 10.91
CA ASP A 195 -1.47 -2.34 9.45
C ASP A 195 -0.74 -3.48 8.70
N LEU A 196 -0.08 -4.39 9.44
CA LEU A 196 0.55 -5.56 8.86
C LEU A 196 -0.51 -6.53 8.34
N THR A 197 -0.40 -6.92 7.07
CA THR A 197 -1.26 -7.94 6.50
C THR A 197 -1.11 -9.26 7.28
N PRO A 198 -2.13 -10.14 7.30
CA PRO A 198 -1.98 -11.47 7.92
C PRO A 198 -0.73 -12.23 7.41
N LYS A 199 -0.34 -11.97 6.17
CA LYS A 199 0.83 -12.57 5.52
C LYS A 199 2.17 -12.04 6.04
N ASP A 200 2.20 -10.82 6.57
CA ASP A 200 3.38 -10.22 7.21
C ASP A 200 3.42 -10.51 8.73
N ARG A 201 2.26 -10.74 9.36
CA ARG A 201 2.15 -11.19 10.76
C ARG A 201 2.85 -12.52 10.99
N ASP A 202 2.68 -13.46 10.06
CA ASP A 202 3.23 -14.80 10.17
C ASP A 202 4.74 -14.88 9.88
N GLN A 203 5.34 -13.84 9.31
CA GLN A 203 6.71 -13.92 8.78
C GLN A 203 7.76 -13.04 9.49
N ALA A 204 7.39 -12.04 10.31
CA ALA A 204 8.43 -11.13 10.84
C ALA A 204 8.10 -10.33 12.12
N VAL A 205 7.29 -10.84 13.06
CA VAL A 205 7.33 -10.31 14.43
C VAL A 205 7.86 -11.41 15.33
N LEU A 206 9.15 -11.34 15.66
CA LEU A 206 9.63 -12.02 16.85
C LEU A 206 8.89 -11.38 18.02
N ASP A 207 7.87 -12.06 18.54
CA ASP A 207 7.16 -11.61 19.73
C ASP A 207 8.11 -11.78 20.93
N PHE A 208 8.76 -10.69 21.30
CA PHE A 208 9.62 -10.63 22.47
C PHE A 208 8.83 -10.39 23.76
N GLY A 209 7.50 -10.21 23.72
CA GLY A 209 6.67 -9.95 24.89
C GLY A 209 6.92 -10.95 26.04
N PRO A 210 6.84 -12.27 25.79
CA PRO A 210 7.14 -13.29 26.79
C PRO A 210 8.57 -13.23 27.34
N TYR A 211 9.55 -12.86 26.50
CA TYR A 211 10.95 -12.76 26.90
C TYR A 211 11.22 -11.48 27.73
N ILE A 212 10.54 -10.38 27.41
CA ILE A 212 10.59 -9.14 28.17
C ILE A 212 9.98 -9.34 29.56
N GLU A 213 8.85 -10.05 29.66
CA GLU A 213 8.27 -10.42 30.95
C GLU A 213 9.21 -11.32 31.75
N LEU A 214 9.83 -12.32 31.12
CA LEU A 214 10.83 -13.18 31.75
C LEU A 214 12.03 -12.40 32.28
N LEU A 215 12.55 -11.42 31.52
CA LEU A 215 13.65 -10.56 31.95
C LEU A 215 13.26 -9.61 33.10
N ARG A 216 11.98 -9.21 33.20
CA ARG A 216 11.47 -8.39 34.31
C ARG A 216 11.20 -9.22 35.57
N ALA A 217 10.66 -10.41 35.40
CA ALA A 217 10.28 -11.29 36.51
C ALA A 217 11.48 -11.99 37.14
N ARG A 218 12.52 -12.28 36.34
CA ARG A 218 13.71 -13.05 36.77
C ARG A 218 14.98 -12.24 36.58
N GLY A 219 15.47 -11.63 37.66
CA GLY A 219 16.65 -10.77 37.65
C GLY A 219 17.92 -11.48 37.17
N GLU A 220 18.02 -12.80 37.39
CA GLU A 220 19.10 -13.65 36.90
C GLU A 220 19.15 -13.72 35.37
N CYS A 221 18.00 -13.72 34.70
CA CYS A 221 17.92 -13.71 33.24
C CYS A 221 18.40 -12.37 32.68
N LEU A 222 18.06 -11.27 33.35
CA LEU A 222 18.58 -9.95 33.02
C LEU A 222 20.10 -9.86 33.24
N ALA A 223 20.62 -10.42 34.32
CA ALA A 223 22.06 -10.45 34.59
C ALA A 223 22.83 -11.19 33.48
N LEU A 224 22.32 -12.34 33.05
CA LEU A 224 22.91 -13.11 31.95
C LEU A 224 22.89 -12.34 30.62
N PHE A 225 21.77 -11.68 30.32
CA PHE A 225 21.65 -10.81 29.14
C PHE A 225 22.66 -9.64 29.17
N MET A 226 22.84 -9.02 30.34
CA MET A 226 23.79 -7.91 30.52
C MET A 226 25.25 -8.36 30.37
N LEU A 227 25.60 -9.55 30.85
CA LEU A 227 26.92 -10.16 30.65
C LEU A 227 27.19 -10.49 29.18
N ALA A 228 26.18 -11.01 28.48
CA ALA A 228 26.28 -11.36 27.07
C ALA A 228 26.56 -10.16 26.15
N ARG A 229 26.33 -8.90 26.61
CA ARG A 229 26.52 -7.68 25.80
C ARG A 229 27.93 -7.49 25.25
N LYS A 230 28.94 -8.07 25.91
CA LYS A 230 30.35 -8.02 25.48
C LYS A 230 30.94 -9.38 25.13
N ALA A 231 30.13 -10.44 25.16
CA ALA A 231 30.58 -11.79 24.87
C ALA A 231 30.85 -11.95 23.36
N SER A 232 31.91 -12.68 23.00
CA SER A 232 32.13 -13.07 21.61
C SER A 232 31.16 -14.18 21.20
N ARG A 233 31.12 -14.48 19.89
CA ARG A 233 30.35 -15.62 19.40
C ARG A 233 30.84 -16.94 20.02
N GLU A 234 32.16 -17.10 20.11
CA GLU A 234 32.79 -18.29 20.70
C GLU A 234 32.45 -18.42 22.18
N ASP A 235 32.43 -17.31 22.93
CA ASP A 235 32.04 -17.30 24.35
C ASP A 235 30.60 -17.76 24.54
N ILE A 236 29.68 -17.31 23.67
CA ILE A 236 28.26 -17.70 23.71
C ILE A 236 28.10 -19.18 23.36
N GLU A 237 28.76 -19.66 22.31
CA GLU A 237 28.70 -21.07 21.89
C GLU A 237 29.27 -21.99 22.98
N LEU A 238 30.38 -21.62 23.61
CA LEU A 238 30.97 -22.35 24.74
C LEU A 238 30.02 -22.37 25.94
N THR A 239 29.41 -21.22 26.27
CA THR A 239 28.45 -21.11 27.37
C THR A 239 27.23 -21.99 27.15
N ILE A 240 26.69 -22.03 25.92
CA ILE A 240 25.58 -22.92 25.55
C ILE A 240 26.00 -24.39 25.70
N SER A 241 27.20 -24.75 25.25
CA SER A 241 27.74 -26.11 25.40
C SER A 241 27.84 -26.50 26.87
N PHE A 242 28.33 -25.60 27.73
CA PHE A 242 28.43 -25.81 29.16
C PHE A 242 27.07 -25.98 29.83
N MET A 243 26.10 -25.11 29.53
CA MET A 243 24.73 -25.22 30.06
C MET A 243 24.06 -26.54 29.66
N ARG A 244 24.22 -26.98 28.41
CA ARG A 244 23.68 -28.27 27.95
C ARG A 244 24.28 -29.44 28.74
N ALA A 245 25.58 -29.39 29.01
CA ALA A 245 26.26 -30.43 29.79
C ALA A 245 25.73 -30.51 31.24
N LEU A 246 25.55 -29.36 31.90
CA LEU A 246 24.96 -29.30 33.24
C LEU A 246 23.54 -29.88 33.27
N MET A 247 22.70 -29.48 32.31
CA MET A 247 21.32 -29.96 32.21
C MET A 247 21.25 -31.47 31.92
N SER A 248 22.20 -32.03 31.16
CA SER A 248 22.26 -33.48 30.93
C SER A 248 22.74 -34.27 32.15
N ALA A 249 23.55 -33.68 33.03
CA ALA A 249 24.05 -34.33 34.23
C ALA A 249 22.98 -34.42 35.33
N ASP A 250 22.18 -33.36 35.52
CA ASP A 250 21.06 -33.37 36.48
C ASP A 250 20.00 -34.43 36.11
N GLN A 251 19.79 -34.68 34.81
CA GLN A 251 18.83 -35.67 34.34
C GLN A 251 19.26 -37.12 34.67
N THR A 252 20.56 -37.38 34.87
CA THR A 252 21.09 -38.72 35.19
C THR A 252 21.09 -39.06 36.68
N CYS A 253 20.70 -38.13 37.55
CA CYS A 253 20.66 -38.34 39.01
C CYS A 253 19.22 -38.58 39.55
N VAL A 254 18.22 -38.67 38.68
CA VAL A 254 16.79 -38.81 39.05
C VAL A 254 16.24 -40.22 38.76
N ASP A 255 17.07 -41.13 38.24
CA ASP A 255 16.78 -42.57 38.11
C ASP A 255 17.54 -43.39 39.18
#